data_AF-A0A9W7A1Q3-F1
#
_entry.id   AF-A0A9W7A1Q3-F1
#
_cell.length_a   1.000
_cell.length_b   1.000
_cell.length_c   1.000
_cell.angle_alpha   90.00
_cell.angle_beta   90.00
_cell.angle_gamma   90.00
#
_symmetry.space_group_name_H-M   'P 1'
#
loop_
_entity.id
_entity.type
_entity.pdbx_description
1 polymer ?
#
loop_
_entity_poly.entity_id
_entity_poly.type
_entity_poly.pdbx_seq_one_letter_code
_entity_poly.pdbx_strand_id
1 'polypeptide(L)'
;MISSDDLTLSEFDAFWSAAPKFPSTEQVDVDGFEQIWRDISDLFEDDDMLMQSEDVDEVSEVEREDDEDEEEEEQELSIIFKEISRDNYLDLQTIKEWEEVKNLLEENLISEKELEELWKETPKAPGSENRLDVEGFLSFNLALDDLFYFDDLSADKDGEEEEEEDEDSGDLTPEPQASVPVALSVPPDTPKIEVYGILTGKDDSVEGITFDDLERWADLKAMVDEGEVEVEELEEIFEGVCSEKGLLDEKAFLEFDAKVEDLFEDDDDDSLPFIPVPVPVSGTKTPAAKTNSQDKESLLSLISSLSSSDPAGLNADDPPSNLLPLISALASSPSNLLTTRPVTEKDLAGKWTLIYSNSGMIKFSQGLTGLASTLPNGSFLSLTQTLTHNSYASDCLYAESISAGAGSVVSATVDGDWNLRSSVSLLTGEPCVIVNVEPLNVKHSGTTTRADHWKSVRCMNMLNLDYIDGDLRIMRGNTSLDTVFVWKKEEE
;
A
#
# COMPACT_ATOMS: atom_id res chain seq x y z
N MET A 1 -22.56 -13.47 -26.47
CA MET A 1 -22.55 -13.51 -27.95
C MET A 1 -23.94 -13.64 -28.57
N ILE A 2 -24.60 -14.82 -28.60
CA ILE A 2 -25.94 -14.91 -29.22
C ILE A 2 -27.04 -14.27 -28.34
N SER A 3 -26.92 -14.37 -27.02
CA SER A 3 -27.85 -13.75 -26.06
C SER A 3 -27.70 -12.23 -25.92
N SER A 4 -26.53 -11.70 -26.33
CA SER A 4 -26.20 -10.27 -26.29
C SER A 4 -26.44 -9.57 -27.63
N ASP A 5 -26.99 -10.27 -28.63
CA ASP A 5 -27.19 -9.80 -30.02
C ASP A 5 -25.89 -9.47 -30.80
N ASP A 6 -24.70 -9.73 -30.23
CA ASP A 6 -23.40 -9.49 -30.89
C ASP A 6 -23.10 -10.49 -32.01
N LEU A 7 -23.72 -11.67 -31.98
CA LEU A 7 -23.59 -12.70 -33.01
C LEU A 7 -24.97 -13.18 -33.42
N THR A 8 -25.39 -12.89 -34.65
CA THR A 8 -26.71 -13.35 -35.12
C THR A 8 -26.71 -14.86 -35.33
N LEU A 9 -27.87 -15.49 -35.08
CA LEU A 9 -28.04 -16.94 -35.36
C LEU A 9 -27.69 -17.31 -36.80
N SER A 10 -27.92 -16.40 -37.76
CA SER A 10 -27.55 -16.61 -39.16
C SER A 10 -26.03 -16.61 -39.41
N GLU A 11 -25.27 -15.82 -38.67
CA GLU A 11 -23.80 -15.78 -38.77
C GLU A 11 -23.20 -17.01 -38.12
N PHE A 12 -23.68 -17.37 -36.92
CA PHE A 12 -23.29 -18.62 -36.27
C PHE A 12 -23.56 -19.84 -37.16
N ASP A 13 -24.75 -19.92 -37.78
CA ASP A 13 -25.09 -21.00 -38.72
C ASP A 13 -24.17 -21.04 -39.95
N ALA A 14 -23.65 -19.88 -40.39
CA ALA A 14 -22.70 -19.80 -41.49
C ALA A 14 -21.33 -20.35 -41.09
N PHE A 15 -20.80 -19.99 -39.92
CA PHE A 15 -19.55 -20.53 -39.37
C PHE A 15 -19.68 -22.03 -39.10
N TRP A 16 -20.77 -22.44 -38.45
CA TRP A 16 -21.07 -23.85 -38.19
C TRP A 16 -21.19 -24.68 -39.47
N SER A 17 -21.67 -24.09 -40.56
CA SER A 17 -21.78 -24.77 -41.85
C SER A 17 -20.45 -24.85 -42.62
N ALA A 18 -19.54 -23.89 -42.40
CA ALA A 18 -18.23 -23.85 -43.03
C ALA A 18 -17.21 -24.79 -42.36
N ALA A 19 -17.40 -25.09 -41.08
CA ALA A 19 -16.51 -25.93 -40.29
C ALA A 19 -16.43 -27.38 -40.83
N PRO A 20 -15.24 -28.02 -40.77
CA PRO A 20 -15.07 -29.45 -40.99
C PRO A 20 -16.01 -30.27 -40.09
N LYS A 21 -16.80 -31.17 -40.70
CA LYS A 21 -17.73 -32.07 -40.00
C LYS A 21 -17.34 -33.52 -40.20
N PHE A 22 -17.67 -34.35 -39.22
CA PHE A 22 -17.54 -35.79 -39.39
C PHE A 22 -18.40 -36.29 -40.57
N PRO A 23 -17.91 -37.24 -41.40
CA PRO A 23 -18.61 -37.66 -42.62
C PRO A 23 -20.02 -38.26 -42.43
N SER A 24 -20.41 -38.57 -41.19
CA SER A 24 -21.64 -39.26 -40.84
C SER A 24 -22.53 -38.53 -39.84
N THR A 25 -22.15 -37.35 -39.36
CA THR A 25 -22.87 -36.61 -38.32
C THR A 25 -22.76 -35.10 -38.54
N GLU A 26 -23.72 -34.33 -38.02
CA GLU A 26 -23.63 -32.86 -37.99
C GLU A 26 -22.71 -32.32 -36.88
N GLN A 27 -22.03 -33.21 -36.16
CA GLN A 27 -21.03 -32.87 -35.16
C GLN A 27 -19.71 -32.43 -35.85
N VAL A 28 -19.12 -31.37 -35.32
CA VAL A 28 -17.77 -30.90 -35.64
C VAL A 28 -16.75 -31.67 -34.80
N ASP A 29 -15.55 -31.87 -35.33
CA ASP A 29 -14.41 -32.37 -34.55
C ASP A 29 -13.70 -31.20 -33.83
N VAL A 30 -12.62 -31.51 -33.10
CA VAL A 30 -11.86 -30.49 -32.35
C VAL A 30 -11.33 -29.41 -33.29
N ASP A 31 -10.77 -29.80 -34.45
CA ASP A 31 -10.28 -28.87 -35.46
C ASP A 31 -11.40 -27.99 -36.03
N GLY A 32 -12.61 -28.55 -36.21
CA GLY A 32 -13.79 -27.79 -36.63
C GLY A 32 -14.30 -26.81 -35.57
N PHE A 33 -14.20 -27.17 -34.28
CA PHE A 33 -14.52 -26.26 -33.18
C PHE A 33 -13.52 -25.11 -33.08
N GLU A 34 -12.22 -25.40 -33.13
CA GLU A 34 -11.16 -24.37 -33.13
C GLU A 34 -11.31 -23.40 -34.31
N GLN A 35 -11.68 -23.90 -35.49
CA GLN A 35 -11.92 -23.05 -36.66
C GLN A 35 -13.16 -22.16 -36.49
N ILE A 36 -14.25 -22.66 -35.88
CA ILE A 36 -15.43 -21.84 -35.55
C ILE A 36 -15.05 -20.74 -34.57
N TRP A 37 -14.27 -21.07 -33.52
CA TRP A 37 -13.84 -20.09 -32.54
C TRP A 37 -12.96 -19.00 -33.15
N ARG A 38 -11.98 -19.38 -34.00
CA ARG A 38 -11.12 -18.41 -34.68
C ARG A 38 -11.91 -17.50 -35.62
N ASP A 39 -12.84 -18.05 -36.39
CA ASP A 39 -13.65 -17.25 -37.33
C ASP A 39 -14.63 -16.31 -36.60
N ILE A 40 -15.06 -16.67 -35.38
CA ILE A 40 -15.83 -15.78 -34.49
C ILE A 40 -14.91 -14.70 -33.90
N SER A 41 -13.71 -15.04 -33.44
CA SER A 41 -12.72 -14.08 -32.91
C SER A 41 -12.32 -13.03 -33.96
N ASP A 42 -11.99 -13.49 -35.18
CA ASP A 42 -11.63 -12.61 -36.31
C ASP A 42 -12.77 -11.62 -36.65
N LEU A 43 -14.04 -11.97 -36.39
CA LEU A 43 -15.18 -11.08 -36.64
C LEU A 43 -15.19 -9.88 -35.68
N PHE A 44 -14.70 -10.06 -34.45
CA PHE A 44 -14.67 -9.01 -33.42
C PHE A 44 -13.36 -8.24 -33.40
N GLU A 45 -12.24 -8.85 -33.83
CA GLU A 45 -10.93 -8.18 -33.89
C GLU A 45 -10.84 -7.07 -34.96
N ASP A 46 -11.69 -7.10 -36.00
CA ASP A 46 -11.66 -6.12 -37.10
C ASP A 46 -12.49 -4.83 -36.80
N ASP A 47 -13.42 -4.86 -35.84
CA ASP A 47 -14.31 -3.71 -35.56
C ASP A 47 -13.72 -2.67 -34.58
N ASP A 48 -12.68 -3.02 -33.81
CA ASP A 48 -11.97 -2.08 -32.93
C ASP A 48 -11.07 -1.08 -33.67
N MET A 49 -10.89 -1.23 -34.98
CA MET A 49 -10.00 -0.37 -35.77
C MET A 49 -10.69 0.75 -36.56
N LEU A 50 -12.01 0.98 -36.41
CA LEU A 50 -12.74 1.96 -37.24
C LEU A 50 -13.57 3.03 -36.52
N MET A 51 -13.51 3.18 -35.19
CA MET A 51 -14.17 4.30 -34.49
C MET A 51 -13.20 5.46 -34.17
N GLN A 52 -12.68 6.10 -35.22
CA GLN A 52 -12.20 7.49 -35.14
C GLN A 52 -12.88 8.36 -36.20
N SER A 53 -14.12 8.77 -35.95
CA SER A 53 -14.59 10.08 -36.40
C SER A 53 -15.93 10.49 -35.76
N GLU A 54 -15.89 11.65 -35.11
CA GLU A 54 -16.95 12.65 -34.91
C GLU A 54 -17.94 12.46 -33.73
N ASP A 55 -17.65 13.23 -32.67
CA ASP A 55 -18.55 14.03 -31.83
C ASP A 55 -19.93 13.43 -31.48
N VAL A 56 -20.03 12.69 -30.37
CA VAL A 56 -21.26 12.60 -29.56
C VAL A 56 -20.92 12.49 -28.07
N ASP A 57 -21.69 13.24 -27.28
CA ASP A 57 -21.68 13.39 -25.82
C ASP A 57 -21.72 12.08 -25.01
N GLU A 58 -20.85 12.03 -23.99
CA GLU A 58 -21.12 11.64 -22.59
C GLU A 58 -22.20 10.58 -22.34
N VAL A 59 -21.81 9.30 -22.31
CA VAL A 59 -22.43 8.29 -21.45
C VAL A 59 -21.36 7.29 -20.99
N SER A 60 -21.40 6.96 -19.70
CA SER A 60 -20.52 6.06 -18.96
C SER A 60 -20.40 4.65 -19.58
N GLU A 61 -19.18 4.31 -20.00
CA GLU A 61 -18.71 2.94 -20.18
C GLU A 61 -17.49 2.77 -19.29
N VAL A 62 -17.72 2.21 -18.11
CA VAL A 62 -16.72 1.71 -17.16
C VAL A 62 -17.28 0.36 -16.69
N GLU A 63 -16.39 -0.62 -16.48
CA GLU A 63 -16.64 -1.99 -15.98
C GLU A 63 -16.82 -3.10 -17.04
N ARG A 64 -15.76 -3.44 -17.80
CA ARG A 64 -15.66 -4.73 -18.50
C ARG A 64 -14.23 -5.32 -18.59
N GLU A 65 -13.26 -4.83 -17.83
CA GLU A 65 -11.87 -5.33 -17.90
C GLU A 65 -11.45 -6.19 -16.70
N ASP A 66 -12.31 -6.43 -15.69
CA ASP A 66 -11.94 -7.16 -14.47
C ASP A 66 -12.22 -8.70 -14.52
N ASP A 67 -13.01 -9.19 -15.49
CA ASP A 67 -13.44 -10.60 -15.51
C ASP A 67 -12.34 -11.59 -15.98
N GLU A 68 -11.31 -11.14 -16.70
CA GLU A 68 -10.28 -12.04 -17.26
C GLU A 68 -9.27 -12.51 -16.20
N ASP A 69 -8.96 -11.68 -15.20
CA ASP A 69 -7.98 -12.00 -14.16
C ASP A 69 -8.53 -13.06 -13.17
N GLU A 70 -9.83 -13.04 -12.87
CA GLU A 70 -10.46 -14.01 -11.95
C GLU A 70 -10.42 -15.44 -12.50
N GLU A 71 -10.63 -15.63 -13.81
CA GLU A 71 -10.63 -16.97 -14.43
C GLU A 71 -9.24 -17.62 -14.43
N GLU A 72 -8.16 -16.83 -14.53
CA GLU A 72 -6.79 -17.34 -14.46
C GLU A 72 -6.45 -17.82 -13.04
N GLU A 73 -6.81 -17.04 -12.02
CA GLU A 73 -6.58 -17.37 -10.62
C GLU A 73 -7.34 -18.65 -10.20
N GLU A 74 -8.60 -18.79 -10.59
CA GLU A 74 -9.38 -20.01 -10.31
C GLU A 74 -8.75 -21.27 -10.94
N GLN A 75 -8.14 -21.13 -12.12
CA GLN A 75 -7.45 -22.23 -12.80
C GLN A 75 -6.17 -22.64 -12.06
N GLU A 76 -5.39 -21.67 -11.59
CA GLU A 76 -4.19 -21.93 -10.79
C GLU A 76 -4.54 -22.63 -9.47
N LEU A 77 -5.53 -22.12 -8.73
CA LEU A 77 -6.00 -22.72 -7.49
C LEU A 77 -6.57 -24.13 -7.71
N SER A 78 -7.23 -24.37 -8.84
CA SER A 78 -7.72 -25.70 -9.23
C SER A 78 -6.58 -26.70 -9.49
N ILE A 79 -5.43 -26.24 -9.98
CA ILE A 79 -4.22 -27.08 -10.14
C ILE A 79 -3.64 -27.40 -8.77
N ILE A 80 -3.52 -26.40 -7.88
CA ILE A 80 -3.02 -26.56 -6.51
C ILE A 80 -3.90 -27.57 -5.77
N PHE A 81 -5.23 -27.43 -5.81
CA PHE A 81 -6.16 -28.38 -5.21
C PHE A 81 -5.90 -29.82 -5.65
N LYS A 82 -5.65 -30.06 -6.93
CA LYS A 82 -5.35 -31.40 -7.45
C LYS A 82 -4.02 -31.94 -6.94
N GLU A 83 -3.06 -31.07 -6.66
CA GLU A 83 -1.76 -31.44 -6.11
C GLU A 83 -1.84 -31.82 -4.62
N ILE A 84 -2.57 -31.02 -3.82
CA ILE A 84 -2.64 -31.22 -2.36
C ILE A 84 -3.76 -32.17 -1.92
N SER A 85 -4.81 -32.36 -2.72
CA SER A 85 -5.96 -33.19 -2.33
C SER A 85 -5.68 -34.69 -2.35
N ARG A 86 -6.34 -35.41 -1.43
CA ARG A 86 -6.37 -36.87 -1.42
C ARG A 86 -7.80 -37.32 -1.68
N ASP A 87 -7.99 -38.11 -2.74
CA ASP A 87 -9.30 -38.58 -3.20
C ASP A 87 -10.26 -37.44 -3.63
N ASN A 88 -9.73 -36.33 -4.16
CA ASN A 88 -10.47 -35.10 -4.50
C ASN A 88 -11.13 -34.40 -3.30
N TYR A 89 -10.56 -34.56 -2.10
CA TYR A 89 -11.00 -33.85 -0.91
C TYR A 89 -9.80 -33.34 -0.10
N LEU A 90 -10.02 -32.25 0.62
CA LEU A 90 -9.10 -31.69 1.60
C LEU A 90 -9.72 -31.73 3.00
N ASP A 91 -8.93 -32.12 4.00
CA ASP A 91 -9.28 -31.95 5.41
C ASP A 91 -8.44 -30.83 6.03
N LEU A 92 -8.88 -30.33 7.19
CA LEU A 92 -8.22 -29.20 7.88
C LEU A 92 -6.74 -29.47 8.15
N GLN A 93 -6.37 -30.72 8.44
CA GLN A 93 -4.98 -31.08 8.69
C GLN A 93 -4.13 -30.94 7.42
N THR A 94 -4.69 -31.30 6.26
CA THR A 94 -4.03 -31.12 4.97
C THR A 94 -3.86 -29.63 4.64
N ILE A 95 -4.86 -28.79 4.94
CA ILE A 95 -4.73 -27.32 4.79
C ILE A 95 -3.66 -26.74 5.73
N LYS A 96 -3.60 -27.16 7.00
CA LYS A 96 -2.55 -26.73 7.94
C LYS A 96 -1.14 -27.15 7.50
N GLU A 97 -1.01 -28.17 6.64
CA GLU A 97 0.26 -28.65 6.08
C GLU A 97 0.60 -28.01 4.72
N TRP A 98 -0.35 -27.28 4.10
CA TRP A 98 -0.11 -26.55 2.86
C TRP A 98 0.85 -25.38 3.13
N GLU A 99 1.86 -25.23 2.28
CA GLU A 99 3.01 -24.33 2.52
C GLU A 99 2.58 -22.87 2.76
N GLU A 100 1.56 -22.41 2.06
CA GLU A 100 1.02 -21.05 2.19
C GLU A 100 0.38 -20.79 3.56
N VAL A 101 -0.63 -21.57 3.94
CA VAL A 101 -1.27 -21.47 5.27
C VAL A 101 -0.27 -21.71 6.41
N LYS A 102 0.70 -22.62 6.19
CA LYS A 102 1.75 -22.86 7.16
C LYS A 102 2.64 -21.63 7.35
N ASN A 103 3.00 -20.92 6.28
CA ASN A 103 3.77 -19.67 6.36
C ASN A 103 2.96 -18.59 7.08
N LEU A 104 1.66 -18.43 6.76
CA LEU A 104 0.79 -17.47 7.45
C LEU A 104 0.71 -17.71 8.96
N LEU A 105 0.66 -18.98 9.40
CA LEU A 105 0.70 -19.35 10.81
C LEU A 105 2.09 -19.12 11.44
N GLU A 106 3.18 -19.46 10.75
CA GLU A 106 4.56 -19.28 11.26
C GLU A 106 4.93 -17.80 11.40
N GLU A 107 4.41 -16.94 10.52
CA GLU A 107 4.60 -15.48 10.55
C GLU A 107 3.63 -14.76 11.50
N ASN A 108 2.69 -15.48 12.13
CA ASN A 108 1.58 -14.95 12.94
C ASN A 108 0.71 -13.93 12.18
N LEU A 109 0.54 -14.11 10.86
CA LEU A 109 -0.38 -13.32 10.05
C LEU A 109 -1.83 -13.75 10.26
N ILE A 110 -2.05 -15.03 10.59
CA ILE A 110 -3.32 -15.55 11.10
C ILE A 110 -3.06 -16.42 12.33
N SER A 111 -4.00 -16.44 13.26
CA SER A 111 -3.99 -17.36 14.41
C SER A 111 -4.61 -18.71 14.05
N GLU A 112 -4.27 -19.77 14.81
CA GLU A 112 -4.92 -21.07 14.66
C GLU A 112 -6.45 -20.99 14.87
N LYS A 113 -6.92 -20.03 15.66
CA LYS A 113 -8.34 -19.81 15.95
C LYS A 113 -9.06 -19.21 14.74
N GLU A 114 -8.49 -18.18 14.12
CA GLU A 114 -9.05 -17.56 12.91
C GLU A 114 -9.11 -18.56 11.75
N LEU A 115 -8.05 -19.37 11.58
CA LEU A 115 -8.05 -20.44 10.58
C LEU A 115 -9.16 -21.48 10.84
N GLU A 116 -9.42 -21.82 12.10
CA GLU A 116 -10.50 -22.74 12.48
C GLU A 116 -11.90 -22.13 12.30
N GLU A 117 -12.04 -20.82 12.51
CA GLU A 117 -13.27 -20.06 12.25
C GLU A 117 -13.56 -19.99 10.74
N LEU A 118 -12.58 -19.57 9.93
CA LEU A 118 -12.67 -19.61 8.46
C LEU A 118 -13.04 -21.00 7.96
N TRP A 119 -12.32 -22.03 8.41
CA TRP A 119 -12.61 -23.41 8.02
C TRP A 119 -14.03 -23.83 8.37
N LYS A 120 -14.59 -23.36 9.48
CA LYS A 120 -15.95 -23.72 9.89
C LYS A 120 -17.00 -23.04 9.01
N GLU A 121 -16.73 -21.84 8.53
CA GLU A 121 -17.64 -21.02 7.73
C GLU A 121 -17.64 -21.41 6.25
N THR A 122 -16.52 -21.89 5.72
CA THR A 122 -16.43 -22.32 4.33
C THR A 122 -17.43 -23.46 4.00
N PRO A 123 -18.13 -23.42 2.86
CA PRO A 123 -18.94 -24.54 2.38
C PRO A 123 -18.16 -25.86 2.31
N LYS A 124 -18.77 -26.94 2.83
CA LYS A 124 -18.18 -28.29 2.84
C LYS A 124 -18.74 -29.11 1.69
N ALA A 125 -17.96 -30.10 1.24
CA ALA A 125 -18.38 -30.96 0.13
C ALA A 125 -19.71 -31.68 0.44
N PRO A 126 -20.61 -31.84 -0.55
CA PRO A 126 -21.89 -32.49 -0.35
C PRO A 126 -21.77 -33.90 0.27
N GLY A 127 -22.31 -34.06 1.48
CA GLY A 127 -22.27 -35.32 2.22
C GLY A 127 -21.02 -35.51 3.10
N SER A 128 -20.19 -34.48 3.27
CA SER A 128 -19.11 -34.43 4.26
C SER A 128 -19.28 -33.24 5.19
N GLU A 129 -19.09 -33.44 6.49
CA GLU A 129 -19.11 -32.34 7.47
C GLU A 129 -17.74 -31.65 7.61
N ASN A 130 -16.65 -32.29 7.18
CA ASN A 130 -15.28 -31.88 7.51
C ASN A 130 -14.31 -32.01 6.33
N ARG A 131 -14.80 -31.89 5.11
CA ARG A 131 -13.95 -31.94 3.91
C ARG A 131 -14.37 -30.88 2.90
N LEU A 132 -13.39 -30.27 2.24
CA LEU A 132 -13.60 -29.38 1.09
C LEU A 132 -13.44 -30.18 -0.20
N ASP A 133 -14.31 -29.94 -1.17
CA ASP A 133 -14.11 -30.23 -2.58
C ASP A 133 -13.47 -29.01 -3.27
N VAL A 134 -13.40 -29.01 -4.61
CA VAL A 134 -12.75 -27.92 -5.37
C VAL A 134 -13.44 -26.58 -5.09
N GLU A 135 -14.77 -26.55 -5.13
CA GLU A 135 -15.58 -25.35 -4.90
C GLU A 135 -15.42 -24.83 -3.47
N GLY A 136 -15.45 -25.73 -2.48
CA GLY A 136 -15.15 -25.36 -1.10
C GLY A 136 -13.72 -24.85 -0.91
N PHE A 137 -12.74 -25.34 -1.67
CA PHE A 137 -11.36 -24.84 -1.60
C PHE A 137 -11.20 -23.46 -2.24
N LEU A 138 -11.86 -23.18 -3.37
CA LEU A 138 -11.86 -21.84 -3.98
C LEU A 138 -12.50 -20.82 -3.03
N SER A 139 -13.66 -21.15 -2.45
CA SER A 139 -14.32 -20.31 -1.46
C SER A 139 -13.48 -20.12 -0.17
N PHE A 140 -12.67 -21.09 0.21
CA PHE A 140 -11.73 -20.95 1.33
C PHE A 140 -10.62 -19.94 1.03
N ASN A 141 -10.06 -19.94 -0.19
CA ASN A 141 -9.01 -18.99 -0.58
C ASN A 141 -9.56 -17.57 -0.66
N LEU A 142 -10.74 -17.39 -1.26
CA LEU A 142 -11.40 -16.08 -1.31
C LEU A 142 -11.62 -15.51 0.11
N ALA A 143 -12.12 -16.33 1.04
CA ALA A 143 -12.28 -15.89 2.43
C ALA A 143 -10.96 -15.68 3.18
N LEU A 144 -9.87 -16.33 2.74
CA LEU A 144 -8.53 -16.12 3.28
C LEU A 144 -7.94 -14.81 2.77
N ASP A 145 -8.13 -14.49 1.49
CA ASP A 145 -7.69 -13.24 0.86
C ASP A 145 -8.46 -12.04 1.43
N ASP A 146 -9.75 -12.20 1.70
CA ASP A 146 -10.60 -11.20 2.39
C ASP A 146 -10.05 -10.81 3.77
N LEU A 147 -9.32 -11.69 4.48
CA LEU A 147 -8.65 -11.33 5.74
C LEU A 147 -7.50 -10.32 5.55
N PHE A 148 -6.93 -10.27 4.35
CA PHE A 148 -5.80 -9.40 4.01
C PHE A 148 -6.17 -8.24 3.11
N TYR A 149 -7.39 -8.26 2.56
CA TYR A 149 -8.03 -7.10 1.98
C TYR A 149 -8.47 -6.16 3.13
N PHE A 150 -7.49 -5.58 3.82
CA PHE A 150 -7.74 -4.48 4.75
C PHE A 150 -8.32 -3.34 3.94
N ASP A 151 -9.63 -3.17 4.08
CA ASP A 151 -10.45 -2.13 3.51
C ASP A 151 -9.73 -0.77 3.40
N ASP A 152 -9.19 -0.48 2.20
CA ASP A 152 -9.16 0.88 1.63
C ASP A 152 -10.61 1.40 1.39
N LEU A 153 -11.64 0.65 1.79
CA LEU A 153 -13.08 0.91 1.59
C LEU A 153 -13.93 1.00 2.87
N SER A 154 -13.35 1.00 4.07
CA SER A 154 -14.12 1.07 5.33
C SER A 154 -14.64 2.47 5.67
N ALA A 155 -14.61 3.41 4.71
CA ALA A 155 -15.18 4.74 4.86
C ALA A 155 -16.68 4.83 4.51
N ASP A 156 -17.31 3.87 3.81
CA ASP A 156 -18.61 4.14 3.16
C ASP A 156 -19.70 3.04 3.19
N LYS A 157 -19.56 1.96 3.98
CA LYS A 157 -20.61 0.92 4.08
C LYS A 157 -21.09 0.69 5.50
N ASP A 158 -21.89 1.60 6.00
CA ASP A 158 -22.94 1.30 6.99
C ASP A 158 -24.06 2.33 6.88
N GLY A 159 -25.15 1.97 6.19
CA GLY A 159 -26.26 2.91 5.99
C GLY A 159 -27.47 2.43 5.19
N GLU A 160 -27.74 1.13 5.08
CA GLU A 160 -29.04 0.66 4.59
C GLU A 160 -29.57 -0.46 5.50
N GLU A 161 -30.18 -0.07 6.63
CA GLU A 161 -31.08 -0.96 7.38
C GLU A 161 -32.37 -1.15 6.58
N GLU A 162 -32.66 -2.41 6.22
CA GLU A 162 -33.93 -2.84 5.65
C GLU A 162 -35.08 -2.58 6.64
N GLU A 163 -36.03 -1.72 6.27
CA GLU A 163 -37.27 -1.51 7.01
C GLU A 163 -38.17 -2.76 6.90
N GLU A 164 -38.21 -3.58 7.96
CA GLU A 164 -39.29 -4.55 8.14
C GLU A 164 -40.57 -3.83 8.61
N GLU A 165 -41.59 -3.81 7.74
CA GLU A 165 -42.96 -3.42 8.05
C GLU A 165 -43.61 -4.45 9.00
N ASP A 166 -43.82 -4.10 10.26
CA ASP A 166 -44.75 -4.81 11.15
C ASP A 166 -45.90 -3.89 11.62
N GLU A 167 -47.06 -4.09 10.99
CA GLU A 167 -48.36 -3.71 11.53
C GLU A 167 -48.73 -4.66 12.69
N ASP A 168 -49.00 -4.15 13.90
CA ASP A 168 -50.29 -4.28 14.59
C ASP A 168 -50.23 -3.89 16.09
N SER A 169 -51.31 -3.24 16.48
CA SER A 169 -51.77 -2.61 17.71
C SER A 169 -51.31 -3.11 19.09
N GLY A 170 -50.93 -2.15 19.94
CA GLY A 170 -50.85 -2.31 21.39
C GLY A 170 -50.72 -0.99 22.14
N ASP A 171 -51.87 -0.39 22.47
CA ASP A 171 -52.03 0.78 23.35
C ASP A 171 -51.28 0.61 24.69
N LEU A 172 -50.09 1.20 24.78
CA LEU A 172 -49.37 1.44 26.03
C LEU A 172 -48.79 2.85 25.99
N THR A 173 -49.29 3.71 26.88
CA THR A 173 -48.72 5.02 27.18
C THR A 173 -47.24 4.90 27.53
N PRO A 174 -46.30 5.48 26.76
CA PRO A 174 -44.89 5.43 27.09
C PRO A 174 -44.60 6.37 28.26
N GLU A 175 -43.93 5.85 29.28
CA GLU A 175 -43.12 6.68 30.17
C GLU A 175 -42.07 7.42 29.31
N PRO A 176 -41.75 8.69 29.61
CA PRO A 176 -40.72 9.41 28.86
C PRO A 176 -39.38 8.70 29.07
N GLN A 177 -38.99 7.87 28.11
CA GLN A 177 -37.65 7.33 28.05
C GLN A 177 -36.71 8.52 27.82
N ALA A 178 -35.72 8.67 28.71
CA ALA A 178 -34.64 9.61 28.50
C ALA A 178 -33.97 9.23 27.18
N SER A 179 -34.05 10.13 26.19
CA SER A 179 -33.39 9.96 24.90
C SER A 179 -31.90 9.78 25.14
N VAL A 180 -31.37 8.62 24.78
CA VAL A 180 -29.93 8.40 24.78
C VAL A 180 -29.33 9.40 23.78
N PRO A 181 -28.33 10.21 24.17
CA PRO A 181 -27.69 11.13 23.25
C PRO A 181 -27.06 10.34 22.10
N VAL A 182 -27.38 10.73 20.87
CA VAL A 182 -26.80 10.14 19.65
C VAL A 182 -25.34 10.59 19.55
N ALA A 183 -24.43 9.62 19.36
CA ALA A 183 -23.02 9.91 19.11
C ALA A 183 -22.87 10.61 17.76
N LEU A 184 -22.03 11.64 17.71
CA LEU A 184 -21.67 12.40 16.53
C LEU A 184 -20.33 11.86 16.03
N SER A 185 -20.41 11.09 14.95
CA SER A 185 -19.23 10.68 14.19
C SER A 185 -18.72 11.87 13.36
N VAL A 186 -17.42 12.13 13.45
CA VAL A 186 -16.74 13.21 12.73
C VAL A 186 -15.57 12.59 11.95
N PRO A 187 -15.35 12.93 10.67
CA PRO A 187 -14.22 12.38 9.92
C PRO A 187 -12.87 12.66 10.60
N PRO A 188 -11.88 11.74 10.55
CA PRO A 188 -10.63 11.83 11.30
C PRO A 188 -9.79 13.07 10.98
N ASP A 189 -9.86 13.58 9.74
CA ASP A 189 -9.13 14.79 9.30
C ASP A 189 -9.90 16.09 9.53
N THR A 190 -11.02 16.05 10.25
CA THR A 190 -11.84 17.24 10.46
C THR A 190 -11.08 18.22 11.37
N PRO A 191 -10.88 19.49 10.93
CA PRO A 191 -10.24 20.49 11.76
C PRO A 191 -10.95 20.60 13.12
N LYS A 192 -10.20 20.60 14.23
CA LYS A 192 -10.76 20.62 15.59
C LYS A 192 -11.73 21.79 15.84
N ILE A 193 -11.55 22.90 15.11
CA ILE A 193 -12.48 24.03 15.13
C ILE A 193 -13.88 23.70 14.58
N GLU A 194 -13.95 22.81 13.59
CA GLU A 194 -15.21 22.32 13.03
C GLU A 194 -15.86 21.30 13.97
N VAL A 195 -15.06 20.44 14.63
CA VAL A 195 -15.53 19.56 15.72
C VAL A 195 -16.23 20.38 16.82
N TYR A 196 -15.61 21.48 17.26
CA TYR A 196 -16.23 22.41 18.23
C TYR A 196 -17.59 22.95 17.75
N GLY A 197 -17.67 23.33 16.47
CA GLY A 197 -18.91 23.82 15.86
C GLY A 197 -20.00 22.75 15.72
N ILE A 198 -19.62 21.48 15.56
CA ILE A 198 -20.54 20.34 15.54
C ILE A 198 -21.09 20.08 16.94
N LEU A 199 -20.22 20.07 17.96
CA LEU A 199 -20.58 19.76 19.35
C LEU A 199 -21.46 20.83 20.02
N THR A 200 -21.20 22.11 19.73
CA THR A 200 -22.06 23.21 20.19
C THR A 200 -23.43 23.24 19.50
N GLY A 201 -23.59 22.48 18.42
CA GLY A 201 -24.65 22.65 17.45
C GLY A 201 -24.49 23.99 16.73
N LYS A 202 -24.93 24.08 15.47
CA LYS A 202 -24.87 25.34 14.67
C LYS A 202 -25.72 26.50 15.24
N ASP A 203 -26.15 26.41 16.48
CA ASP A 203 -26.88 27.45 17.18
C ASP A 203 -25.89 28.39 17.87
N ASP A 204 -25.65 29.55 17.27
CA ASP A 204 -24.80 30.65 17.78
C ASP A 204 -25.16 31.11 19.21
N SER A 205 -26.23 30.57 19.81
CA SER A 205 -26.66 30.87 21.18
C SER A 205 -26.02 30.00 22.27
N VAL A 206 -25.32 28.92 21.91
CA VAL A 206 -24.64 28.05 22.88
C VAL A 206 -23.29 28.67 23.25
N GLU A 207 -23.13 29.05 24.52
CA GLU A 207 -21.95 29.79 25.01
C GLU A 207 -20.69 28.92 25.20
N GLY A 208 -20.75 27.62 24.91
CA GLY A 208 -19.63 26.67 25.01
C GLY A 208 -20.08 25.22 25.16
N ILE A 209 -19.12 24.30 25.19
CA ILE A 209 -19.33 22.85 25.31
C ILE A 209 -19.37 22.45 26.81
N THR A 210 -20.37 21.66 27.21
CA THR A 210 -20.42 21.02 28.53
C THR A 210 -19.70 19.67 28.53
N PHE A 211 -19.38 19.11 29.69
CA PHE A 211 -18.79 17.76 29.75
C PHE A 211 -19.72 16.71 29.11
N ASP A 212 -21.03 16.80 29.35
CA ASP A 212 -22.04 15.92 28.73
C ASP A 212 -22.08 16.04 27.18
N ASP A 213 -21.67 17.18 26.61
CA ASP A 213 -21.61 17.33 25.16
C ASP A 213 -20.37 16.62 24.58
N LEU A 214 -19.28 16.48 25.35
CA LEU A 214 -18.09 15.72 24.94
C LEU A 214 -18.38 14.22 24.81
N GLU A 215 -19.32 13.67 25.59
CA GLU A 215 -19.77 12.27 25.45
C GLU A 215 -20.42 11.97 24.09
N ARG A 216 -20.81 13.02 23.34
CA ARG A 216 -21.33 12.86 21.98
C ARG A 216 -20.21 12.79 20.95
N TRP A 217 -18.98 13.16 21.27
CA TRP A 217 -17.87 13.05 20.33
C TRP A 217 -17.45 11.58 20.21
N ALA A 218 -17.71 10.97 19.04
CA ALA A 218 -17.48 9.54 18.84
C ALA A 218 -16.04 9.10 19.13
N ASP A 219 -15.04 9.87 18.68
CA ASP A 219 -13.63 9.52 18.86
C ASP A 219 -13.23 9.51 20.34
N LEU A 220 -13.61 10.56 21.08
CA LEU A 220 -13.34 10.62 22.53
C LEU A 220 -14.06 9.51 23.30
N LYS A 221 -15.28 9.16 22.86
CA LYS A 221 -16.02 8.05 23.44
C LYS A 221 -15.36 6.69 23.15
N ALA A 222 -14.84 6.50 21.94
CA ALA A 222 -14.10 5.29 21.59
C ALA A 222 -12.86 5.13 22.48
N MET A 223 -12.07 6.20 22.68
CA MET A 223 -10.91 6.20 23.58
C MET A 223 -11.28 5.77 25.01
N VAL A 224 -12.43 6.23 25.53
CA VAL A 224 -12.93 5.84 26.86
C VAL A 224 -13.41 4.38 26.88
N ASP A 225 -14.17 3.96 25.87
CA ASP A 225 -14.72 2.60 25.78
C ASP A 225 -13.62 1.54 25.59
N GLU A 226 -12.53 1.89 24.88
CA GLU A 226 -11.33 1.07 24.69
C GLU A 226 -10.40 1.08 25.91
N GLY A 227 -10.62 2.00 26.85
CA GLY A 227 -9.83 2.15 28.06
C GLY A 227 -8.47 2.79 27.82
N GLU A 228 -8.33 3.55 26.74
CA GLU A 228 -7.15 4.36 26.45
C GLU A 228 -7.08 5.61 27.34
N VAL A 229 -8.24 6.15 27.74
CA VAL A 229 -8.35 7.28 28.66
C VAL A 229 -9.39 6.98 29.75
N GLU A 230 -9.06 7.23 31.02
CA GLU A 230 -10.03 7.10 32.11
C GLU A 230 -10.98 8.32 32.15
N VAL A 231 -12.25 8.10 32.50
CA VAL A 231 -13.25 9.19 32.59
C VAL A 231 -12.82 10.24 33.62
N GLU A 232 -12.20 9.81 34.72
CA GLU A 232 -11.65 10.70 35.75
C GLU A 232 -10.53 11.61 35.21
N GLU A 233 -9.73 11.14 34.26
CA GLU A 233 -8.67 11.95 33.62
C GLU A 233 -9.27 13.02 32.71
N LEU A 234 -10.30 12.66 31.92
CA LEU A 234 -11.03 13.62 31.11
C LEU A 234 -11.73 14.69 31.97
N GLU A 235 -12.33 14.30 33.10
CA GLU A 235 -12.92 15.24 34.06
C GLU A 235 -11.87 16.21 34.60
N GLU A 236 -10.67 15.73 34.97
CA GLU A 236 -9.59 16.57 35.47
C GLU A 236 -9.07 17.56 34.40
N ILE A 237 -8.87 17.09 33.16
CA ILE A 237 -8.46 17.95 32.03
C ILE A 237 -9.54 19.01 31.78
N PHE A 238 -10.81 18.61 31.73
CA PHE A 238 -11.94 19.50 31.53
C PHE A 238 -12.02 20.58 32.60
N GLU A 239 -12.00 20.21 33.88
CA GLU A 239 -12.03 21.16 35.00
C GLU A 239 -10.83 22.12 34.95
N GLY A 240 -9.66 21.64 34.50
CA GLY A 240 -8.44 22.42 34.39
C GLY A 240 -8.45 23.49 33.29
N VAL A 241 -9.26 23.33 32.25
CA VAL A 241 -9.33 24.26 31.09
C VAL A 241 -10.67 24.99 30.97
N CYS A 242 -11.73 24.52 31.65
CA CYS A 242 -13.04 25.14 31.56
C CYS A 242 -13.08 26.58 32.12
N SER A 243 -13.97 27.39 31.57
CA SER A 243 -14.22 28.75 32.05
C SER A 243 -14.85 28.76 33.44
N GLU A 244 -14.92 29.93 34.10
CA GLU A 244 -15.63 30.08 35.40
C GLU A 244 -17.11 29.63 35.36
N LYS A 245 -17.68 29.46 34.15
CA LYS A 245 -19.04 28.97 33.93
C LYS A 245 -19.15 27.44 33.83
N GLY A 246 -18.03 26.70 33.85
CA GLY A 246 -18.01 25.25 33.62
C GLY A 246 -18.27 24.87 32.17
N LEU A 247 -17.90 25.74 31.23
CA LEU A 247 -18.05 25.53 29.77
C LEU A 247 -16.69 25.70 29.08
N LEU A 248 -16.45 24.93 28.03
CA LEU A 248 -15.34 25.14 27.11
C LEU A 248 -15.75 26.13 26.03
N ASP A 249 -15.12 27.30 26.01
CA ASP A 249 -15.14 28.14 24.80
C ASP A 249 -14.22 27.56 23.72
N GLU A 250 -14.26 28.11 22.51
CA GLU A 250 -13.47 27.65 21.35
C GLU A 250 -11.98 27.48 21.70
N LYS A 251 -11.43 28.41 22.47
CA LYS A 251 -10.02 28.39 22.85
C LYS A 251 -9.74 27.33 23.92
N ALA A 252 -10.62 27.21 24.91
CA ALA A 252 -10.53 26.19 25.95
C ALA A 252 -10.71 24.78 25.37
N PHE A 253 -11.52 24.62 24.33
CA PHE A 253 -11.68 23.35 23.62
C PHE A 253 -10.39 22.93 22.90
N LEU A 254 -9.70 23.85 22.21
CA LEU A 254 -8.40 23.53 21.60
C LEU A 254 -7.33 23.21 22.65
N GLU A 255 -7.39 23.83 23.84
CA GLU A 255 -6.50 23.50 24.95
C GLU A 255 -6.87 22.16 25.61
N PHE A 256 -8.16 21.82 25.68
CA PHE A 256 -8.64 20.51 26.10
C PHE A 256 -8.13 19.42 25.16
N ASP A 257 -8.35 19.57 23.86
CA ASP A 257 -7.91 18.64 22.81
C ASP A 257 -6.40 18.41 22.86
N ALA A 258 -5.60 19.48 22.93
CA ALA A 258 -4.15 19.35 23.05
C ALA A 258 -3.70 18.61 24.32
N LYS A 259 -4.41 18.79 25.45
CA LYS A 259 -4.09 18.06 26.69
C LYS A 259 -4.52 16.59 26.64
N VAL A 260 -5.55 16.26 25.87
CA VAL A 260 -5.93 14.87 25.62
C VAL A 260 -4.86 14.23 24.75
N GLU A 261 -4.41 14.87 23.67
CA GLU A 261 -3.29 14.39 22.83
C GLU A 261 -1.99 14.23 23.64
N ASP A 262 -1.67 15.16 24.54
CA ASP A 262 -0.52 15.07 25.46
C ASP A 262 -0.55 13.78 26.33
N LEU A 263 -1.72 13.19 26.61
CA LEU A 263 -1.80 11.91 27.34
C LEU A 263 -1.20 10.75 26.54
N PHE A 264 -1.20 10.86 25.22
CA PHE A 264 -0.70 9.84 24.30
C PHE A 264 0.71 10.13 23.83
N GLU A 265 1.13 11.39 23.82
CA GLU A 265 2.50 11.78 23.46
C GLU A 265 3.54 11.32 24.52
N ASP A 266 3.12 11.05 25.77
CA ASP A 266 4.02 10.71 26.88
C ASP A 266 4.36 9.21 27.02
N ASP A 267 3.65 8.29 26.34
CA ASP A 267 3.99 6.85 26.36
C ASP A 267 4.96 6.44 25.23
N ASP A 268 5.16 7.31 24.24
CA ASP A 268 6.35 7.26 23.38
C ASP A 268 7.57 7.93 24.05
N ASP A 269 7.38 8.57 25.22
CA ASP A 269 8.44 8.98 26.14
C ASP A 269 8.85 7.84 27.10
N ASP A 270 9.00 6.64 26.54
CA ASP A 270 10.03 5.70 26.94
C ASP A 270 11.45 6.27 26.62
N SER A 271 11.65 7.60 26.78
CA SER A 271 12.95 8.16 27.09
C SER A 271 13.33 7.74 28.50
N LEU A 272 13.74 6.46 28.58
CA LEU A 272 14.90 6.09 29.36
C LEU A 272 15.89 7.25 29.26
N PRO A 273 16.26 7.88 30.39
CA PRO A 273 16.97 9.14 30.40
C PRO A 273 18.17 9.03 29.51
N PHE A 274 18.17 9.69 28.32
CA PHE A 274 19.11 9.49 27.21
C PHE A 274 20.32 8.70 27.69
N ILE A 275 20.21 7.37 27.69
CA ILE A 275 21.38 6.54 27.92
C ILE A 275 22.03 6.70 26.57
N PRO A 276 23.14 7.47 26.43
CA PRO A 276 23.85 7.51 25.17
C PRO A 276 24.01 6.05 24.78
N VAL A 277 23.41 5.64 23.66
CA VAL A 277 23.46 4.27 23.16
C VAL A 277 24.88 3.82 23.45
N PRO A 278 25.11 2.81 24.32
CA PRO A 278 26.44 2.36 24.58
C PRO A 278 26.91 1.85 23.22
N VAL A 279 27.62 2.69 22.49
CA VAL A 279 28.36 2.31 21.28
C VAL A 279 29.04 1.04 21.74
N PRO A 280 28.73 -0.13 21.17
CA PRO A 280 29.22 -1.38 21.70
C PRO A 280 30.73 -1.21 21.83
N VAL A 281 31.21 -1.16 23.08
CA VAL A 281 32.63 -1.01 23.38
C VAL A 281 33.24 -2.37 23.09
N SER A 282 33.25 -2.73 21.81
CA SER A 282 34.04 -3.80 21.28
C SER A 282 35.48 -3.34 21.47
N GLY A 283 36.13 -3.90 22.49
CA GLY A 283 37.51 -3.64 22.89
C GLY A 283 38.56 -4.06 21.85
N THR A 284 38.23 -4.01 20.56
CA THR A 284 39.19 -4.08 19.47
C THR A 284 39.82 -2.71 19.31
N LYS A 285 41.12 -2.61 19.64
CA LYS A 285 41.97 -1.44 19.41
C LYS A 285 41.69 -0.83 18.02
N THR A 286 40.94 0.26 17.99
CA THR A 286 40.63 1.00 16.76
C THR A 286 41.93 1.60 16.20
N PRO A 287 42.34 1.26 14.97
CA PRO A 287 43.43 1.95 14.29
C PRO A 287 43.04 3.42 14.08
N ALA A 288 44.04 4.30 14.09
CA ALA A 288 43.91 5.75 14.01
C ALA A 288 42.80 6.22 13.05
N ALA A 289 41.92 7.09 13.56
CA ALA A 289 40.83 7.73 12.83
C ALA A 289 41.32 8.26 11.48
N LYS A 290 41.04 7.50 10.42
CA LYS A 290 41.08 8.03 9.06
C LYS A 290 39.96 9.06 8.98
N THR A 291 40.27 10.21 8.41
CA THR A 291 39.35 11.31 8.21
C THR A 291 38.16 10.86 7.37
N ASN A 292 36.93 11.03 7.87
CA ASN A 292 35.65 10.67 7.24
C ASN A 292 35.53 11.03 5.74
N SER A 293 36.24 12.09 5.31
CA SER A 293 36.34 12.49 3.89
C SER A 293 36.80 11.34 2.99
N GLN A 294 37.70 10.49 3.46
CA GLN A 294 38.33 9.45 2.65
C GLN A 294 37.36 8.34 2.25
N ASP A 295 36.44 7.93 3.14
CA ASP A 295 35.51 6.83 2.84
C ASP A 295 34.42 7.29 1.86
N LYS A 296 33.91 8.53 2.03
CA LYS A 296 32.99 9.17 1.07
C LYS A 296 33.64 9.34 -0.30
N GLU A 297 34.85 9.87 -0.36
CA GLU A 297 35.61 10.01 -1.61
C GLU A 297 35.89 8.64 -2.27
N SER A 298 36.18 7.61 -1.47
CA SER A 298 36.40 6.25 -1.96
C SER A 298 35.12 5.64 -2.54
N LEU A 299 33.98 5.83 -1.88
CA LEU A 299 32.66 5.39 -2.38
C LEU A 299 32.30 6.11 -3.68
N LEU A 300 32.43 7.43 -3.74
CA LEU A 300 32.12 8.21 -4.94
C LEU A 300 33.05 7.87 -6.11
N SER A 301 34.33 7.64 -5.84
CA SER A 301 35.29 7.18 -6.85
C SER A 301 34.93 5.79 -7.39
N LEU A 302 34.54 4.87 -6.50
CA LEU A 302 34.04 3.55 -6.88
C LEU A 302 32.81 3.65 -7.77
N ILE A 303 31.78 4.40 -7.35
CA ILE A 303 30.54 4.60 -8.11
C ILE A 303 30.80 5.26 -9.46
N SER A 304 31.68 6.27 -9.50
CA SER A 304 32.05 6.95 -10.75
C SER A 304 32.72 6.00 -11.75
N SER A 305 33.49 5.02 -11.26
CA SER A 305 34.11 4.02 -12.12
C SER A 305 33.09 3.06 -12.75
N LEU A 306 32.04 2.70 -12.02
CA LEU A 306 30.93 1.85 -12.50
C LEU A 306 30.02 2.61 -13.47
N SER A 307 29.71 3.87 -13.14
CA SER A 307 28.78 4.70 -13.91
C SER A 307 29.30 5.08 -15.30
N SER A 308 30.61 4.98 -15.53
CA SER A 308 31.24 5.39 -16.80
C SER A 308 30.78 4.57 -18.00
N SER A 309 30.37 3.31 -17.77
CA SER A 309 29.86 2.41 -18.80
C SER A 309 28.34 2.26 -18.77
N ASP A 310 27.71 2.62 -17.66
CA ASP A 310 26.38 2.13 -17.34
C ASP A 310 25.68 3.02 -16.29
N PRO A 311 24.56 3.68 -16.64
CA PRO A 311 23.95 4.65 -15.74
C PRO A 311 23.48 4.01 -14.43
N ALA A 312 23.88 4.61 -13.31
CA ALA A 312 23.66 4.11 -11.95
C ALA A 312 24.15 2.66 -11.67
N GLY A 313 24.98 2.08 -12.56
CA GLY A 313 25.54 0.74 -12.39
C GLY A 313 24.53 -0.41 -12.49
N LEU A 314 23.38 -0.22 -13.12
CA LEU A 314 22.28 -1.20 -13.16
C LEU A 314 22.62 -2.51 -13.90
N ASN A 315 23.44 -2.45 -14.92
CA ASN A 315 23.95 -3.59 -15.70
C ASN A 315 25.26 -4.18 -15.13
N ALA A 316 25.73 -3.75 -13.96
CA ALA A 316 26.82 -4.46 -13.29
C ALA A 316 26.34 -5.86 -12.86
N ASP A 317 27.08 -6.91 -13.22
CA ASP A 317 26.73 -8.29 -12.89
C ASP A 317 26.68 -8.51 -11.37
N ASP A 318 27.70 -8.01 -10.66
CA ASP A 318 27.83 -8.11 -9.21
C ASP A 318 28.17 -6.75 -8.58
N PRO A 319 27.65 -6.45 -7.37
CA PRO A 319 28.09 -5.28 -6.62
C PRO A 319 29.57 -5.42 -6.26
N PRO A 320 30.37 -4.34 -6.29
CA PRO A 320 31.77 -4.42 -5.90
C PRO A 320 31.91 -4.88 -4.45
N SER A 321 32.82 -5.83 -4.21
CA SER A 321 33.07 -6.38 -2.85
C SER A 321 33.42 -5.34 -1.78
N ASN A 322 33.88 -4.14 -2.17
CA ASN A 322 34.22 -3.04 -1.27
C ASN A 322 33.07 -2.05 -1.04
N LEU A 323 31.93 -2.19 -1.73
CA LEU A 323 30.79 -1.28 -1.61
C LEU A 323 30.18 -1.31 -0.20
N LEU A 324 29.68 -2.47 0.24
CA LEU A 324 29.02 -2.60 1.54
C LEU A 324 29.93 -2.22 2.71
N PRO A 325 31.23 -2.62 2.75
CA PRO A 325 32.15 -2.14 3.78
C PRO A 325 32.30 -0.61 3.84
N LEU A 326 32.29 0.08 2.70
CA LEU A 326 32.36 1.54 2.64
C LEU A 326 31.07 2.18 3.17
N ILE A 327 29.91 1.62 2.82
CA ILE A 327 28.61 2.10 3.32
C ILE A 327 28.52 1.91 4.83
N SER A 328 28.88 0.74 5.35
CA SER A 328 28.90 0.50 6.79
C SER A 328 29.86 1.44 7.53
N ALA A 329 31.02 1.77 6.94
CA ALA A 329 31.93 2.77 7.51
C ALA A 329 31.31 4.18 7.53
N LEU A 330 30.56 4.56 6.48
CA LEU A 330 29.85 5.83 6.42
C LEU A 330 28.67 5.89 7.40
N ALA A 331 27.90 4.81 7.56
CA ALA A 331 26.79 4.76 8.49
C ALA A 331 27.23 5.07 9.94
N SER A 332 28.41 4.58 10.34
CA SER A 332 29.02 4.87 11.64
C SER A 332 29.85 6.17 11.69
N SER A 333 29.92 6.92 10.59
CA SER A 333 30.75 8.12 10.49
C SER A 333 30.13 9.28 11.26
N PRO A 334 30.91 10.11 11.98
CA PRO A 334 30.38 11.34 12.58
C PRO A 334 29.94 12.41 11.57
N SER A 335 30.15 12.20 10.26
CA SER A 335 29.54 13.05 9.21
C SER A 335 28.10 12.67 8.89
N ASN A 336 27.65 11.48 9.32
CA ASN A 336 26.30 11.02 9.12
C ASN A 336 25.37 11.80 10.06
N LEU A 337 24.46 12.60 9.50
CA LEU A 337 23.58 13.45 10.30
C LEU A 337 22.74 12.63 11.28
N LEU A 338 22.33 11.41 10.90
CA LEU A 338 21.59 10.44 11.74
C LEU A 338 22.28 10.16 13.08
N THR A 339 23.61 10.15 13.11
CA THR A 339 24.39 9.88 14.34
C THR A 339 24.58 11.12 15.21
N THR A 340 24.34 12.30 14.64
CA THR A 340 24.64 13.58 15.30
C THR A 340 23.40 14.30 15.81
N ARG A 341 22.23 14.07 15.19
CA ARG A 341 20.94 14.64 15.56
C ARG A 341 19.78 13.88 14.89
N PRO A 342 18.55 14.04 15.39
CA PRO A 342 17.35 13.62 14.65
C PRO A 342 17.31 14.28 13.25
N VAL A 343 17.01 13.46 12.25
CA VAL A 343 16.84 13.89 10.86
C VAL A 343 15.37 14.26 10.66
N THR A 344 15.14 15.36 9.96
CA THR A 344 13.80 15.88 9.64
C THR A 344 13.58 15.88 8.14
N GLU A 345 12.34 16.00 7.69
CA GLU A 345 11.96 16.04 6.27
C GLU A 345 12.69 17.18 5.53
N LYS A 346 12.92 18.30 6.21
CA LYS A 346 13.68 19.45 5.68
C LYS A 346 15.12 19.08 5.28
N ASP A 347 15.71 18.08 5.95
CA ASP A 347 17.06 17.62 5.63
C ASP A 347 17.10 16.81 4.32
N LEU A 348 16.00 16.09 4.02
CA LEU A 348 15.86 15.33 2.78
C LEU A 348 15.28 16.14 1.63
N ALA A 349 14.58 17.24 1.89
CA ALA A 349 13.99 18.08 0.85
C ALA A 349 15.04 18.56 -0.18
N GLY A 350 14.66 18.53 -1.45
CA GLY A 350 15.49 18.91 -2.59
C GLY A 350 15.47 17.90 -3.72
N LYS A 351 16.29 18.16 -4.75
CA LYS A 351 16.42 17.33 -5.94
C LYS A 351 17.62 16.40 -5.82
N TRP A 352 17.38 15.11 -5.99
CA TRP A 352 18.36 14.04 -5.81
C TRP A 352 18.46 13.21 -7.09
N THR A 353 19.67 12.86 -7.50
CA THR A 353 19.89 12.01 -8.66
C THR A 353 20.50 10.69 -8.22
N LEU A 354 19.91 9.58 -8.68
CA LEU A 354 20.39 8.24 -8.40
C LEU A 354 21.73 8.05 -9.11
N ILE A 355 22.80 7.86 -8.35
CA ILE A 355 24.15 7.64 -8.90
C ILE A 355 24.56 6.18 -8.83
N TYR A 356 23.90 5.36 -8.00
CA TYR A 356 24.14 3.93 -7.93
C TYR A 356 22.95 3.17 -7.34
N SER A 357 22.63 2.01 -7.90
CA SER A 357 21.81 0.99 -7.23
C SER A 357 22.22 -0.42 -7.64
N ASN A 358 22.12 -1.36 -6.69
CA ASN A 358 22.18 -2.80 -6.95
C ASN A 358 20.83 -3.50 -6.73
N SER A 359 19.72 -2.75 -6.73
CA SER A 359 18.38 -3.30 -6.62
C SER A 359 18.10 -4.29 -7.76
N GLY A 360 17.79 -5.54 -7.38
CA GLY A 360 17.37 -6.58 -8.33
C GLY A 360 16.12 -6.16 -9.11
N MET A 361 15.19 -5.46 -8.46
CA MET A 361 13.94 -4.99 -9.09
C MET A 361 14.19 -3.90 -10.13
N ILE A 362 15.05 -2.92 -9.85
CA ILE A 362 15.39 -1.88 -10.84
C ILE A 362 16.16 -2.50 -12.01
N LYS A 363 17.10 -3.41 -11.72
CA LYS A 363 17.86 -4.13 -12.76
C LYS A 363 16.94 -4.97 -13.65
N PHE A 364 16.05 -5.74 -13.05
CA PHE A 364 15.08 -6.59 -13.77
C PHE A 364 14.15 -5.75 -14.65
N SER A 365 13.61 -4.67 -14.10
CA SER A 365 12.68 -3.77 -14.79
C SER A 365 13.40 -2.79 -15.74
N GLN A 366 14.73 -2.82 -15.78
CA GLN A 366 15.58 -1.87 -16.53
C GLN A 366 15.29 -0.39 -16.19
N GLY A 367 14.90 -0.10 -14.95
CA GLY A 367 14.42 1.21 -14.53
C GLY A 367 13.47 1.14 -13.34
N LEU A 368 13.03 2.29 -12.83
CA LEU A 368 12.03 2.36 -11.76
C LEU A 368 10.64 2.02 -12.30
N THR A 369 10.27 2.57 -13.47
CA THR A 369 8.94 2.39 -14.06
C THR A 369 8.83 1.14 -14.93
N GLY A 370 9.88 0.36 -15.15
CA GLY A 370 9.80 -0.79 -16.05
C GLY A 370 9.69 -0.47 -17.55
N LEU A 371 9.39 0.78 -17.92
CA LEU A 371 9.11 1.19 -19.31
C LEU A 371 10.31 1.03 -20.25
N ALA A 372 11.54 1.04 -19.73
CA ALA A 372 12.71 0.75 -20.56
C ALA A 372 12.66 -0.67 -21.14
N SER A 373 12.11 -1.64 -20.40
CA SER A 373 12.02 -3.03 -20.86
C SER A 373 10.99 -3.24 -21.98
N THR A 374 9.99 -2.35 -22.10
CA THR A 374 8.92 -2.44 -23.10
C THR A 374 9.28 -1.76 -24.42
N LEU A 375 10.29 -0.89 -24.41
CA LEU A 375 10.73 -0.14 -25.59
C LEU A 375 11.80 -0.93 -26.38
N PRO A 376 11.72 -0.98 -27.73
CA PRO A 376 12.75 -1.62 -28.54
C PRO A 376 14.12 -0.94 -28.38
N ASN A 377 15.09 -1.65 -27.80
CA ASN A 377 16.40 -1.10 -27.38
C ASN A 377 16.26 0.02 -26.33
N GLY A 378 15.20 -0.07 -25.51
CA GLY A 378 15.02 0.75 -24.34
C GLY A 378 16.19 0.57 -23.37
N SER A 379 16.68 1.67 -22.81
CA SER A 379 17.68 1.61 -21.74
C SER A 379 17.51 2.74 -20.76
N PHE A 380 17.66 2.44 -19.48
CA PHE A 380 17.75 3.44 -18.41
C PHE A 380 18.84 4.50 -18.72
N LEU A 381 18.53 5.77 -18.49
CA LEU A 381 19.52 6.86 -18.57
C LEU A 381 19.75 7.53 -17.23
N SER A 382 18.69 7.90 -16.52
CA SER A 382 18.80 8.57 -15.22
C SER A 382 17.49 8.50 -14.46
N LEU A 383 17.60 8.52 -13.13
CA LEU A 383 16.47 8.67 -12.22
C LEU A 383 16.76 9.84 -11.29
N THR A 384 15.84 10.80 -11.25
CA THR A 384 15.85 11.91 -10.31
C THR A 384 14.67 11.78 -9.37
N GLN A 385 14.85 12.07 -8.10
CA GLN A 385 13.82 12.17 -7.09
C GLN A 385 13.80 13.60 -6.53
N THR A 386 12.65 14.27 -6.64
CA THR A 386 12.42 15.58 -6.02
C THR A 386 11.55 15.38 -4.81
N LEU A 387 12.07 15.74 -3.64
CA LEU A 387 11.32 15.72 -2.39
C LEU A 387 10.98 17.16 -2.01
N THR A 388 9.69 17.49 -1.98
CA THR A 388 9.19 18.74 -1.43
C THR A 388 8.65 18.48 -0.03
N HIS A 389 8.87 19.44 0.87
CA HIS A 389 8.29 19.40 2.21
C HIS A 389 7.94 20.81 2.64
N ASN A 390 6.70 20.97 3.09
CA ASN A 390 6.18 22.18 3.69
C ASN A 390 5.42 21.82 4.99
N SER A 391 4.83 22.80 5.67
CA SER A 391 4.13 22.57 6.94
C SER A 391 2.86 21.72 6.84
N TYR A 392 2.37 21.44 5.63
CA TYR A 392 1.10 20.77 5.38
C TYR A 392 1.25 19.48 4.55
N ALA A 393 2.26 19.41 3.68
CA ALA A 393 2.42 18.31 2.74
C ALA A 393 3.89 18.02 2.44
N SER A 394 4.12 16.76 2.08
CA SER A 394 5.42 16.22 1.69
C SER A 394 5.24 15.43 0.40
N ASP A 395 5.51 16.07 -0.73
CA ASP A 395 5.34 15.44 -2.05
C ASP A 395 6.67 14.85 -2.56
N CYS A 396 6.57 13.72 -3.25
CA CYS A 396 7.66 13.04 -3.91
C CYS A 396 7.40 12.95 -5.41
N LEU A 397 8.37 13.36 -6.21
CA LEU A 397 8.33 13.22 -7.67
C LEU A 397 9.58 12.49 -8.16
N TYR A 398 9.42 11.28 -8.66
CA TYR A 398 10.44 10.62 -9.46
C TYR A 398 10.30 11.04 -10.92
N ALA A 399 11.42 11.32 -11.57
CA ALA A 399 11.53 11.56 -13.00
C ALA A 399 12.58 10.62 -13.59
N GLU A 400 12.12 9.68 -14.41
CA GLU A 400 12.94 8.70 -15.10
C GLU A 400 13.14 9.10 -16.56
N SER A 401 14.38 9.05 -17.03
CA SER A 401 14.73 9.25 -18.44
C SER A 401 15.18 7.93 -19.06
N ILE A 402 14.59 7.60 -20.22
CA ILE A 402 14.76 6.33 -20.92
C ILE A 402 15.18 6.62 -22.35
N SER A 403 16.20 5.94 -22.85
CA SER A 403 16.57 5.98 -24.27
C SER A 403 15.69 4.99 -25.03
N ALA A 404 14.87 5.44 -25.99
CA ALA A 404 13.96 4.58 -26.77
C ALA A 404 14.56 4.13 -28.12
N GLY A 405 15.90 4.07 -28.22
CA GLY A 405 16.60 3.82 -29.47
C GLY A 405 16.58 5.02 -30.43
N ALA A 406 17.41 4.96 -31.48
CA ALA A 406 17.58 6.01 -32.50
C ALA A 406 17.90 7.43 -31.97
N GLY A 407 18.35 7.55 -30.71
CA GLY A 407 18.65 8.83 -30.04
C GLY A 407 17.43 9.56 -29.48
N SER A 408 16.25 8.93 -29.47
CA SER A 408 15.05 9.48 -28.81
C SER A 408 15.10 9.22 -27.30
N VAL A 409 14.62 10.18 -26.51
CA VAL A 409 14.52 10.08 -25.05
C VAL A 409 13.05 10.19 -24.68
N VAL A 410 12.57 9.20 -23.93
CA VAL A 410 11.24 9.15 -23.32
C VAL A 410 11.40 9.46 -21.83
N SER A 411 10.48 10.24 -21.29
CA SER A 411 10.43 10.53 -19.86
C SER A 411 9.19 9.90 -19.25
N ALA A 412 9.35 9.31 -18.08
CA ALA A 412 8.25 8.88 -17.22
C ALA A 412 8.38 9.56 -15.86
N THR A 413 7.27 9.84 -15.21
CA THR A 413 7.25 10.41 -13.87
C THR A 413 6.39 9.59 -12.94
N VAL A 414 6.81 9.47 -11.69
CA VAL A 414 6.01 8.87 -10.62
C VAL A 414 5.81 9.93 -9.55
N ASP A 415 4.57 10.37 -9.36
CA ASP A 415 4.20 11.24 -8.24
C ASP A 415 3.68 10.42 -7.06
N GLY A 416 3.85 10.95 -5.86
CA GLY A 416 3.38 10.36 -4.63
C GLY A 416 3.64 11.25 -3.43
N ASP A 417 3.29 10.74 -2.26
CA ASP A 417 3.58 11.38 -0.98
C ASP A 417 4.75 10.69 -0.29
N TRP A 418 5.37 11.35 0.67
CA TRP A 418 6.42 10.74 1.49
C TRP A 418 6.44 11.27 2.92
N ASN A 419 6.89 10.45 3.85
CA ASN A 419 7.13 10.86 5.23
C ASN A 419 8.36 10.13 5.80
N LEU A 420 8.86 10.64 6.93
CA LEU A 420 9.85 9.95 7.74
C LEU A 420 9.15 9.23 8.88
N ARG A 421 9.55 7.98 9.12
CA ARG A 421 9.09 7.21 10.27
C ARG A 421 10.29 6.73 11.07
N SER A 422 10.27 6.94 12.38
CA SER A 422 11.16 6.25 13.30
C SER A 422 10.61 4.85 13.49
N SER A 423 11.45 3.83 13.32
CA SER A 423 11.02 2.43 13.44
C SER A 423 12.18 1.57 13.95
N VAL A 424 11.95 0.27 14.01
CA VAL A 424 12.96 -0.73 14.31
C VAL A 424 13.14 -1.60 13.08
N SER A 425 14.37 -1.74 12.61
CA SER A 425 14.69 -2.61 11.47
C SER A 425 14.32 -4.06 11.80
N LEU A 426 13.41 -4.65 11.04
CA LEU A 426 12.95 -6.04 11.22
C LEU A 426 14.11 -7.05 11.17
N LEU A 427 15.16 -6.73 10.41
CA LEU A 427 16.31 -7.61 10.18
C LEU A 427 17.38 -7.50 11.27
N THR A 428 17.58 -6.32 11.85
CA THR A 428 18.65 -6.07 12.84
C THR A 428 18.15 -5.87 14.26
N GLY A 429 16.87 -5.55 14.44
CA GLY A 429 16.30 -5.11 15.71
C GLY A 429 16.84 -3.75 16.17
N GLU A 430 17.58 -3.02 15.32
CA GLU A 430 18.14 -1.72 15.67
C GLU A 430 17.18 -0.59 15.25
N PRO A 431 17.06 0.49 16.05
CA PRO A 431 16.31 1.67 15.65
C PRO A 431 16.82 2.21 14.31
N CYS A 432 15.90 2.52 13.40
CA CYS A 432 16.19 3.08 12.09
C CYS A 432 15.22 4.20 11.73
N VAL A 433 15.63 5.03 10.78
CA VAL A 433 14.75 6.02 10.15
C VAL A 433 14.36 5.46 8.79
N ILE A 434 13.06 5.33 8.55
CA ILE A 434 12.50 4.86 7.28
C ILE A 434 12.02 6.08 6.49
N VAL A 435 12.43 6.17 5.23
CA VAL A 435 11.77 7.01 4.24
C VAL A 435 10.65 6.17 3.65
N ASN A 436 9.42 6.52 4.00
CA ASN A 436 8.23 5.88 3.46
C ASN A 436 7.69 6.76 2.32
N VAL A 437 7.49 6.15 1.16
CA VAL A 437 7.00 6.80 -0.06
C VAL A 437 5.76 6.04 -0.50
N GLU A 438 4.70 6.77 -0.79
CA GLU A 438 3.42 6.25 -1.25
C GLU A 438 3.21 6.74 -2.70
N PRO A 439 3.64 5.96 -3.70
CA PRO A 439 3.44 6.32 -5.09
C PRO A 439 1.95 6.35 -5.42
N LEU A 440 1.50 7.43 -6.05
CA LEU A 440 0.10 7.61 -6.44
C LEU A 440 -0.10 7.30 -7.92
N ASN A 441 0.64 7.99 -8.79
CA ASN A 441 0.46 7.87 -10.24
C ASN A 441 1.78 7.69 -10.99
N VAL A 442 1.76 6.86 -12.02
CA VAL A 442 2.79 6.75 -13.04
C VAL A 442 2.28 7.44 -14.31
N LYS A 443 3.04 8.42 -14.79
CA LYS A 443 2.73 9.19 -16.01
C LYS A 443 3.80 8.95 -17.06
N HIS A 444 3.38 8.54 -18.25
CA HIS A 444 4.29 8.36 -19.40
C HIS A 444 3.53 8.59 -20.70
N SER A 445 4.15 9.18 -21.73
CA SER A 445 3.56 9.29 -23.07
C SER A 445 2.12 9.85 -23.16
N GLY A 446 1.67 10.64 -22.17
CA GLY A 446 0.31 11.18 -22.10
C GLY A 446 -0.71 10.28 -21.38
N THR A 447 -0.33 9.08 -20.97
CA THR A 447 -1.13 8.20 -20.10
C THR A 447 -0.79 8.47 -18.63
N THR A 448 -1.78 8.26 -17.77
CA THR A 448 -1.65 8.28 -16.30
C THR A 448 -2.30 7.03 -15.77
N THR A 449 -1.56 6.26 -14.98
CA THR A 449 -2.04 5.01 -14.38
C THR A 449 -1.74 5.06 -12.89
N ARG A 450 -2.60 4.45 -12.06
CA ARG A 450 -2.34 4.32 -10.62
C ARG A 450 -1.09 3.48 -10.38
N ALA A 451 -0.31 3.84 -9.37
CA ALA A 451 1.00 3.22 -9.13
C ALA A 451 0.93 1.92 -8.30
N ASP A 452 -0.21 1.62 -7.69
CA ASP A 452 -0.53 0.35 -7.02
C ASP A 452 -0.36 -0.87 -7.93
N HIS A 453 -0.79 -0.77 -9.19
CA HIS A 453 -0.58 -1.81 -10.22
C HIS A 453 0.88 -1.89 -10.69
N TRP A 454 1.74 -0.96 -10.29
CA TRP A 454 3.11 -0.84 -10.80
C TRP A 454 4.14 -1.50 -9.87
N LYS A 455 4.21 -2.84 -9.91
CA LYS A 455 5.07 -3.67 -9.05
C LYS A 455 6.54 -3.20 -8.97
N SER A 456 7.11 -2.66 -10.05
CA SER A 456 8.50 -2.19 -10.08
C SER A 456 8.75 -0.96 -9.19
N VAL A 457 7.74 -0.10 -9.01
CA VAL A 457 7.84 1.13 -8.20
C VAL A 457 7.90 0.80 -6.71
N ARG A 458 7.28 -0.31 -6.29
CA ARG A 458 7.20 -0.75 -4.88
C ARG A 458 8.56 -0.89 -4.20
N CYS A 459 9.66 -1.06 -4.95
CA CYS A 459 11.01 -1.09 -4.39
C CYS A 459 11.46 0.25 -3.76
N MET A 460 10.68 1.33 -3.92
CA MET A 460 10.92 2.63 -3.29
C MET A 460 10.01 2.91 -2.09
N ASN A 461 9.00 2.07 -1.81
CA ASN A 461 7.97 2.39 -0.82
C ASN A 461 8.53 2.54 0.59
N MET A 462 9.41 1.62 1.02
CA MET A 462 10.00 1.67 2.35
C MET A 462 11.50 1.44 2.29
N LEU A 463 12.26 2.50 2.56
CA LEU A 463 13.71 2.46 2.52
C LEU A 463 14.32 2.92 3.85
N ASN A 464 15.24 2.14 4.39
CA ASN A 464 16.02 2.51 5.57
C ASN A 464 17.04 3.59 5.18
N LEU A 465 17.01 4.74 5.86
CA LEU A 465 18.00 5.79 5.70
C LEU A 465 19.24 5.44 6.52
N ASP A 466 20.29 4.98 5.84
CA ASP A 466 21.53 4.52 6.47
C ASP A 466 22.55 5.66 6.65
N TYR A 467 22.56 6.59 5.70
CA TYR A 467 23.49 7.72 5.68
C TYR A 467 22.84 8.93 5.04
N ILE A 468 23.02 10.10 5.64
CA ILE A 468 22.71 11.37 5.01
C ILE A 468 23.69 12.45 5.45
N ASP A 469 24.16 13.22 4.48
CA ASP A 469 24.86 14.48 4.68
C ASP A 469 24.34 15.54 3.69
N GLY A 470 25.08 16.66 3.53
CA GLY A 470 24.63 17.78 2.72
C GLY A 470 24.36 17.47 1.24
N ASP A 471 25.13 16.56 0.63
CA ASP A 471 25.03 16.27 -0.82
C ASP A 471 24.96 14.77 -1.16
N LEU A 472 25.02 13.88 -0.17
CA LEU A 472 24.95 12.44 -0.36
C LEU A 472 23.96 11.82 0.62
N ARG A 473 23.09 10.94 0.12
CA ARG A 473 22.32 10.03 0.97
C ARG A 473 22.40 8.61 0.46
N ILE A 474 22.34 7.66 1.39
CA ILE A 474 22.36 6.23 1.12
C ILE A 474 21.15 5.64 1.82
N MET A 475 20.35 4.92 1.04
CA MET A 475 19.17 4.22 1.53
C MET A 475 19.31 2.72 1.23
N ARG A 476 18.69 1.88 2.06
CA ARG A 476 18.68 0.43 1.90
C ARG A 476 17.27 -0.11 1.86
N GLY A 477 17.08 -1.24 1.17
CA GLY A 477 15.80 -1.95 1.20
C GLY A 477 15.45 -2.37 2.63
N ASN A 478 14.20 -2.16 3.05
CA ASN A 478 13.76 -2.55 4.38
C ASN A 478 13.79 -4.08 4.60
N THR A 479 13.42 -4.85 3.56
CA THR A 479 13.45 -6.33 3.55
C THR A 479 14.76 -6.92 3.05
N SER A 480 15.68 -6.10 2.54
CA SER A 480 16.97 -6.53 2.00
C SER A 480 18.05 -5.46 2.20
N LEU A 481 18.85 -5.61 3.26
CA LEU A 481 19.95 -4.68 3.56
C LEU A 481 21.08 -4.68 2.53
N ASP A 482 21.14 -5.72 1.70
CA ASP A 482 22.09 -5.78 0.58
C ASP A 482 21.63 -4.91 -0.60
N THR A 483 20.34 -4.55 -0.66
CA THR A 483 19.81 -3.62 -1.66
C THR A 483 20.11 -2.20 -1.24
N VAL A 484 20.84 -1.46 -2.09
CA VAL A 484 21.36 -0.13 -1.82
C VAL A 484 20.91 0.84 -2.92
N PHE A 485 20.56 2.05 -2.49
CA PHE A 485 20.34 3.20 -3.35
C PHE A 485 21.22 4.37 -2.88
N VAL A 486 22.11 4.84 -3.75
CA VAL A 486 22.98 5.99 -3.47
C VAL A 486 22.53 7.17 -4.31
N TRP A 487 22.18 8.25 -3.62
CA TRP A 487 21.64 9.46 -4.22
C TRP A 487 22.55 10.64 -3.96
N LYS A 488 22.74 11.47 -4.98
CA LYS A 488 23.48 12.72 -4.89
C LYS A 488 22.54 13.91 -5.04
N LYS A 489 22.64 14.88 -4.14
CA LYS A 489 21.86 16.12 -4.21
C LYS A 489 22.37 16.99 -5.36
N GLU A 490 21.45 17.55 -6.14
CA GLU A 490 21.80 18.56 -7.15
C GLU A 490 22.03 19.91 -6.46
N GLU A 491 23.06 20.64 -6.91
CA GLU A 491 23.27 22.03 -6.48
C GLU A 491 22.20 22.90 -7.17
N GLU A 492 21.38 23.60 -6.38
CA GLU A 492 20.37 24.56 -6.87
C GLU A 492 20.98 25.84 -7.48
#